data_AF-A0A0B2A042-F1
#
_entry.id   AF-A0A0B2A042-F1
#
_cell.length_a   1.000
_cell.length_b   1.000
_cell.length_c   1.000
_cell.angle_alpha   90.00
_cell.angle_beta   90.00
_cell.angle_gamma   90.00
#
_symmetry.space_group_name_H-M   'P 1'
#
loop_
_entity.id
_entity.type
_entity.pdbx_description
1 polymer ?
#
loop_
_entity_poly.entity_id
_entity_poly.type
_entity_poly.pdbx_seq_one_letter_code
_entity_poly.pdbx_strand_id
1 'polypeptide(L)'
;MTARSWWTRSVRVAYSNIRAFVRDYGKQLDRVGPDSGQYLALRFNGVTSSFEERALPISSLARQLYRYELTGHLPEGWTIEISEVARAFGHGGGGAQVLVRDMDHVERSVHELVHAKVLK
;
A
#
# COMPACT_ATOMS: atom_id res chain seq x y z
N MET A 1 -4.28 -24.38 11.91
CA MET A 1 -4.30 -23.16 11.06
C MET A 1 -3.15 -22.29 11.51
N THR A 2 -2.03 -22.34 10.79
CA THR A 2 -0.74 -21.78 11.21
C THR A 2 -0.65 -20.30 10.80
N ALA A 3 -0.27 -19.44 11.75
CA ALA A 3 -0.14 -18.00 11.56
C ALA A 3 0.86 -17.68 10.43
N ARG A 4 0.42 -16.85 9.48
CA ARG A 4 1.20 -16.34 8.36
C ARG A 4 2.21 -15.29 8.86
N SER A 5 3.38 -15.71 9.29
CA SER A 5 4.50 -14.79 9.58
C SER A 5 5.39 -14.66 8.33
N TRP A 6 5.06 -13.72 7.44
CA TRP A 6 5.89 -13.37 6.27
C TRP A 6 6.98 -12.33 6.58
N TRP A 7 7.06 -11.83 7.82
CA TRP A 7 7.88 -10.68 8.18
C TRP A 7 8.70 -10.97 9.43
N THR A 8 10.01 -11.20 9.28
CA THR A 8 10.94 -11.38 10.41
C THR A 8 11.96 -10.26 10.57
N ARG A 9 11.89 -9.22 9.74
CA ARG A 9 12.64 -7.94 9.86
C ARG A 9 11.82 -6.86 9.16
N SER A 10 11.99 -5.59 9.54
CA SER A 10 11.43 -4.42 8.85
C SER A 10 12.00 -4.32 7.43
N VAL A 11 11.56 -5.19 6.54
CA VAL A 11 12.03 -5.30 5.16
C VAL A 11 11.08 -4.49 4.29
N ARG A 12 11.65 -3.46 3.66
CA ARG A 12 11.06 -2.77 2.52
C ARG A 12 11.54 -3.49 1.26
N VAL A 13 10.62 -3.93 0.41
CA VAL A 13 10.96 -4.53 -0.89
C VAL A 13 10.51 -3.58 -1.98
N ALA A 14 11.41 -3.22 -2.89
CA ALA A 14 11.16 -2.31 -3.99
C ALA A 14 11.17 -3.05 -5.33
N TYR A 15 10.24 -2.69 -6.21
CA TYR A 15 10.12 -3.20 -7.57
C TYR A 15 10.19 -2.02 -8.54
N SER A 16 11.03 -2.12 -9.56
CA SER A 16 11.01 -1.24 -10.73
C SER A 16 10.08 -1.77 -11.85
N ASN A 17 9.51 -2.97 -11.66
CA ASN A 17 8.57 -3.58 -12.60
C ASN A 17 7.26 -3.94 -11.88
N ILE A 18 6.22 -3.16 -12.12
CA ILE A 18 4.89 -3.35 -11.52
C ILE A 18 4.26 -4.70 -11.85
N ARG A 19 4.59 -5.34 -12.97
CA ARG A 19 4.08 -6.69 -13.27
C ARG A 19 4.66 -7.73 -12.34
N ALA A 20 5.92 -7.58 -11.93
CA ALA A 20 6.54 -8.46 -10.93
C ALA A 20 5.91 -8.25 -9.55
N PHE A 21 5.64 -7.00 -9.16
CA PHE A 21 4.88 -6.70 -7.94
C PHE A 21 3.49 -7.37 -7.97
N VAL A 22 2.74 -7.19 -9.07
CA VAL A 22 1.40 -7.76 -9.22
C VAL A 22 1.41 -9.29 -9.20
N ARG A 23 2.43 -9.92 -9.79
CA ARG A 23 2.62 -11.38 -9.71
C ARG A 23 2.79 -11.85 -8.25
N ASP A 24 3.56 -11.11 -7.45
CA ASP A 24 3.93 -11.55 -6.10
C ASP A 24 2.83 -11.24 -5.07
N TYR A 25 2.12 -10.11 -5.21
CA TYR A 25 1.20 -9.59 -4.19
C TYR A 25 -0.23 -9.36 -4.67
N GLY A 26 -0.47 -9.38 -5.98
CA GLY A 26 -1.73 -8.98 -6.60
C GLY A 26 -1.82 -7.47 -6.88
N LYS A 27 -2.95 -7.06 -7.46
CA LYS A 27 -3.18 -5.69 -7.94
C LYS A 27 -4.11 -4.85 -7.08
N GLN A 28 -4.77 -5.44 -6.08
CA GLN A 28 -5.86 -4.79 -5.36
C GLN A 28 -5.31 -4.03 -4.15
N LEU A 29 -5.66 -2.75 -4.05
CA LEU A 29 -5.28 -1.86 -2.97
C LEU A 29 -6.51 -1.19 -2.37
N ASP A 30 -6.39 -0.69 -1.15
CA ASP A 30 -7.36 0.25 -0.58
C ASP A 30 -6.68 1.31 0.29
N ARG A 31 -7.43 2.34 0.65
CA ARG A 31 -6.97 3.42 1.51
C ARG A 31 -8.11 3.97 2.35
N VAL A 32 -7.85 4.19 3.63
CA VAL A 32 -8.72 4.99 4.51
C VAL A 32 -8.19 6.41 4.52
N GLY A 33 -9.02 7.38 4.14
CA GLY A 33 -8.62 8.80 4.06
C GLY A 33 -8.45 9.33 2.63
N PRO A 34 -8.17 10.63 2.49
CA PRO A 34 -8.17 11.33 1.20
C PRO A 34 -7.04 10.85 0.28
N ASP A 35 -7.21 11.05 -1.02
CA ASP A 35 -6.25 10.74 -2.08
C ASP A 35 -4.97 11.61 -2.05
N SER A 36 -4.97 12.67 -1.25
CA SER A 36 -3.78 13.51 -1.00
C SER A 36 -2.66 12.81 -0.22
N GLY A 37 -2.90 11.63 0.36
CA GLY A 37 -1.84 10.85 1.02
C GLY A 37 -1.18 9.84 0.09
N GLN A 38 -0.05 9.27 0.53
CA GLN A 38 0.87 8.49 -0.31
C GLN A 38 0.75 6.97 -0.12
N TYR A 39 0.33 6.52 1.06
CA TYR A 39 0.29 5.10 1.41
C TYR A 39 -1.05 4.46 1.12
N LEU A 40 -1.02 3.25 0.55
CA LEU A 40 -2.17 2.36 0.37
C LEU A 40 -1.95 1.07 1.15
N ALA A 41 -3.01 0.37 1.56
CA ALA A 41 -2.91 -0.99 2.07
C ALA A 41 -3.12 -2.00 0.94
N LEU A 42 -2.33 -3.08 0.97
CA LEU A 42 -2.48 -4.19 0.04
C LEU A 42 -3.70 -5.01 0.42
N ARG A 43 -4.57 -5.32 -0.56
CA ARG A 43 -5.67 -6.27 -0.39
C ARG A 43 -5.25 -7.65 -0.88
N PHE A 44 -4.46 -8.35 -0.07
CA PHE A 44 -3.96 -9.68 -0.42
C PHE A 44 -5.13 -10.66 -0.60
N ASN A 45 -5.22 -11.28 -1.78
CA ASN A 45 -6.36 -12.13 -2.19
C ASN A 45 -7.74 -11.47 -2.00
N GLY A 46 -7.81 -10.14 -2.13
CA GLY A 46 -9.06 -9.39 -1.95
C GLY A 46 -9.49 -9.21 -0.50
N VAL A 47 -8.66 -9.57 0.48
CA VAL A 47 -8.93 -9.31 1.89
C VAL A 47 -8.42 -7.92 2.26
N THR A 48 -9.31 -7.08 2.78
CA THR A 48 -8.98 -5.74 3.30
C THR A 48 -8.36 -5.89 4.69
N SER A 49 -7.19 -5.27 4.92
CA SER A 49 -6.57 -5.23 6.26
C SER A 49 -7.49 -4.58 7.28
N SER A 50 -7.48 -5.09 8.52
CA SER A 50 -8.25 -4.53 9.63
C SER A 50 -7.80 -3.11 9.97
N PHE A 51 -8.58 -2.41 10.79
CA PHE A 51 -8.19 -1.08 11.25
C PHE A 51 -6.93 -1.14 12.12
N GLU A 52 -6.83 -2.15 12.98
CA GLU A 52 -5.69 -2.40 13.87
C GLU A 52 -4.42 -2.76 13.08
N GLU A 53 -4.55 -3.53 12.00
CA GLU A 53 -3.44 -3.89 11.11
C GLU A 53 -2.87 -2.68 10.37
N ARG A 54 -3.69 -1.63 10.15
CA ARG A 54 -3.28 -0.38 9.50
C ARG A 54 -2.64 0.61 10.46
N ALA A 55 -2.73 0.38 11.77
CA ALA A 55 -2.23 1.26 12.82
C ALA A 55 -2.49 2.75 12.51
N LEU A 56 -3.76 3.09 12.25
CA LEU A 56 -4.21 4.45 11.98
C LEU A 56 -4.69 5.12 13.27
N PRO A 57 -4.65 6.46 13.37
CA PRO A 57 -5.27 7.15 14.51
C PRO A 57 -6.79 7.01 14.47
N ILE A 58 -7.45 6.99 15.64
CA ILE A 58 -8.91 6.83 15.81
C ILE A 58 -9.72 7.82 14.96
N SER A 59 -9.21 9.04 14.72
CA SER A 59 -9.82 10.03 13.82
C SER A 59 -10.05 9.52 12.39
N SER A 60 -9.37 8.44 12.00
CA SER A 60 -9.51 7.78 10.69
C SER A 60 -10.77 6.93 10.58
N LEU A 61 -11.43 6.56 11.69
CA LEU A 61 -12.69 5.79 11.67
C LEU A 61 -13.82 6.53 10.94
N ALA A 62 -13.80 7.86 10.98
CA ALA A 62 -14.77 8.71 10.27
C ALA A 62 -14.39 8.94 8.79
N ARG A 63 -13.27 8.40 8.31
CA ARG A 63 -12.79 8.62 6.95
C ARG A 63 -13.32 7.52 6.02
N GLN A 64 -13.57 7.91 4.78
CA GLN A 64 -14.01 6.98 3.75
C GLN A 64 -12.91 5.97 3.39
N LEU A 65 -13.32 4.74 3.10
CA LEU A 65 -12.50 3.68 2.51
C LEU A 65 -12.64 3.72 0.98
N TYR A 66 -11.53 3.96 0.28
CA TYR A 66 -11.44 3.91 -1.17
C TYR A 66 -10.72 2.64 -1.61
N ARG A 67 -11.12 2.07 -2.74
CA ARG A 67 -10.50 0.87 -3.34
C ARG A 67 -9.91 1.23 -4.68
N TYR A 68 -8.75 0.67 -4.99
CA TYR A 68 -8.00 0.92 -6.21
C TYR A 68 -7.47 -0.39 -6.80
N GLU A 69 -7.20 -0.39 -8.10
CA GLU A 69 -6.41 -1.42 -8.76
C GLU A 69 -5.16 -0.85 -9.42
N LEU A 70 -4.02 -1.53 -9.24
CA LEU A 70 -2.84 -1.31 -10.08
C LEU A 70 -3.21 -1.66 -11.53
N THR A 71 -2.94 -0.73 -12.45
CA THR A 71 -3.25 -0.91 -13.88
C THR A 71 -2.26 -1.81 -14.60
N GLY A 72 -1.09 -2.05 -13.98
CA GLY A 72 0.06 -2.70 -14.63
C GLY A 72 0.94 -1.72 -15.41
N HIS A 73 0.66 -0.41 -15.33
CA HIS A 73 1.53 0.66 -15.81
C HIS A 73 2.28 1.29 -14.63
N LEU A 74 3.58 1.50 -14.82
CA LEU A 74 4.45 2.26 -13.92
C LEU A 74 5.34 3.13 -14.81
N PRO A 75 5.41 4.45 -14.61
CA PRO A 75 6.28 5.31 -15.39
C PRO A 75 7.75 4.89 -15.27
N GLU A 76 8.55 5.23 -16.28
CA GLU A 76 9.97 4.90 -16.30
C GLU A 76 10.71 5.53 -15.11
N GLY A 77 11.61 4.76 -14.50
CA GLY A 77 12.38 5.19 -13.32
C GLY A 77 11.60 5.16 -12.00
N TRP A 78 10.28 4.99 -12.02
CA TRP A 78 9.47 4.91 -10.80
C TRP A 78 9.61 3.54 -10.12
N THR A 79 9.40 3.51 -8.81
CA THR A 79 9.40 2.28 -8.01
C THR A 79 8.09 2.11 -7.25
N ILE A 80 7.68 0.85 -7.09
CA ILE A 80 6.60 0.45 -6.17
C ILE A 80 7.20 -0.39 -5.06
N GLU A 81 6.81 -0.07 -3.83
CA GLU A 81 7.39 -0.64 -2.64
C GLU A 81 6.33 -1.23 -1.74
N ILE A 82 6.66 -2.35 -1.09
CA ILE A 82 5.85 -2.96 -0.04
C ILE A 82 6.64 -3.00 1.27
N SER A 83 5.95 -2.75 2.37
CA SER A 83 6.51 -2.87 3.72
C SER A 83 5.42 -3.26 4.71
N GLU A 84 5.83 -3.76 5.87
CA GLU A 84 4.94 -4.00 7.00
C GLU A 84 4.61 -2.68 7.72
N VAL A 85 3.37 -2.52 8.14
CA VAL A 85 2.91 -1.42 8.99
C VAL A 85 3.37 -1.68 10.42
N ALA A 86 4.17 -0.78 10.98
CA ALA A 86 4.62 -0.88 12.36
C ALA A 86 3.50 -0.58 13.37
N ARG A 87 3.72 -0.98 14.63
CA ARG A 87 2.85 -0.64 15.76
C ARG A 87 2.77 0.88 15.95
N ALA A 88 1.55 1.43 15.99
CA ALA A 88 1.30 2.84 16.24
C ALA A 88 -0.12 3.06 16.79
N PHE A 89 -0.34 4.22 17.44
CA PHE A 89 -1.65 4.66 17.95
C PHE A 89 -2.41 3.65 18.83
N GLY A 90 -1.68 2.81 19.58
CA GLY A 90 -2.27 1.76 20.42
C GLY A 90 -2.67 0.49 19.66
N HIS A 91 -2.40 0.41 18.36
CA HIS A 91 -2.69 -0.74 17.52
C HIS A 91 -1.45 -1.61 17.24
N GLY A 92 -1.69 -2.87 16.86
CA GLY A 92 -0.66 -3.88 16.60
C GLY A 92 0.08 -3.71 15.27
N GLY A 93 -0.49 -3.00 14.29
CA GLY A 93 0.06 -3.00 12.94
C GLY A 93 0.08 -4.41 12.34
N GLY A 94 1.03 -4.69 11.45
CA GLY A 94 1.20 -5.98 10.80
C GLY A 94 0.53 -6.10 9.43
N GLY A 95 -0.26 -5.10 9.03
CA GLY A 95 -0.76 -4.98 7.67
C GLY A 95 0.37 -4.70 6.66
N ALA A 96 0.14 -5.02 5.38
CA ALA A 96 1.05 -4.66 4.31
C ALA A 96 0.65 -3.31 3.69
N GLN A 97 1.61 -2.39 3.61
CA GLN A 97 1.43 -1.08 2.99
C GLN A 97 2.29 -0.92 1.74
N VAL A 98 1.75 -0.16 0.79
CA VAL A 98 2.32 0.11 -0.52
C VAL A 98 2.60 1.60 -0.66
N LEU A 99 3.76 1.91 -1.23
CA LEU A 99 4.20 3.27 -1.54
C LEU A 99 4.79 3.29 -2.95
N VAL A 100 4.54 4.35 -3.70
CA VAL A 100 5.12 4.57 -5.02
C VAL A 100 6.00 5.80 -4.99
N ARG A 101 7.20 5.69 -5.55
CA ARG A 101 8.14 6.79 -5.72
C ARG A 101 8.45 7.01 -7.19
N ASP A 102 8.72 8.26 -7.54
CA ASP A 102 9.21 8.58 -8.86
C ASP A 102 10.73 8.35 -9.02
N MET A 103 11.26 8.76 -10.17
CA MET A 103 12.68 8.66 -10.50
C MET A 103 13.60 9.51 -9.60
N ASP A 104 13.06 10.52 -8.93
CA ASP A 104 13.77 11.38 -7.98
C ASP A 104 13.61 10.88 -6.53
N HIS A 105 13.06 9.67 -6.36
CA HIS A 105 12.72 9.06 -5.07
C HIS A 105 11.70 9.86 -4.24
N VAL A 106 10.91 10.72 -4.89
CA VAL A 106 9.84 11.48 -4.24
C VAL A 106 8.57 10.65 -4.17
N GLU A 107 7.96 10.63 -2.99
CA GLU A 107 6.72 9.91 -2.72
C GLU A 107 5.54 10.57 -3.43
N ARG A 108 4.74 9.77 -4.14
CA ARG A 108 3.60 10.26 -4.91
C ARG A 108 2.29 9.98 -4.19
N SER A 109 1.41 10.98 -4.16
CA SER A 109 0.07 10.88 -3.59
C SER A 109 -0.83 9.98 -4.45
N VAL A 110 -1.85 9.37 -3.85
CA VAL A 110 -2.83 8.56 -4.57
C VAL A 110 -3.48 9.36 -5.71
N HIS A 111 -3.71 10.65 -5.50
CA HIS A 111 -4.20 11.56 -6.53
C HIS A 111 -3.30 11.55 -7.78
N GLU A 112 -2.00 11.74 -7.60
CA GLU A 112 -1.01 11.72 -8.69
C GLU A 112 -0.92 10.33 -9.34
N LEU A 113 -1.04 9.24 -8.56
CA LEU A 113 -1.02 7.88 -9.08
C LEU A 113 -2.21 7.58 -10.00
N VAL A 114 -3.39 8.12 -9.69
CA VAL A 114 -4.57 8.03 -10.57
C VAL A 114 -4.33 8.83 -11.85
N HIS A 115 -3.81 10.06 -11.76
CA HIS A 115 -3.53 10.90 -12.92
C HIS A 115 -2.45 10.30 -13.84
N ALA A 116 -1.42 9.70 -13.26
CA ALA A 116 -0.36 8.97 -13.97
C ALA A 116 -0.82 7.58 -14.47
N LYS A 117 -2.08 7.19 -14.25
CA LYS A 117 -2.64 5.89 -14.64
C LYS A 117 -1.92 4.69 -14.03
N VAL A 118 -1.26 4.87 -12.89
CA VAL A 118 -0.72 3.78 -12.07
C VAL A 118 -1.86 3.06 -11.34
N LEU A 119 -2.85 3.84 -10.87
CA LEU A 119 -4.06 3.37 -10.22
C LEU A 119 -5.31 3.71 -11.03
N LYS A 120 -6.37 2.92 -10.82
CA LYS A 120 -7.74 3.20 -11.25
C LYS A 120 -8.74 2.78 -10.19
#